data_AF-A0A954YS59-F1
#
_entry.id   AF-A0A954YS59-F1
#
_cell.length_a   1.000
_cell.length_b   1.000
_cell.length_c   1.000
_cell.angle_alpha   90.00
_cell.angle_beta   90.00
_cell.angle_gamma   90.00
#
_symmetry.space_group_name_H-M   'P 1'
#
loop_
_entity.id
_entity.type
_entity.pdbx_description
1 polymer ?
#
loop_
_entity_poly.entity_id
_entity_poly.type
_entity_poly.pdbx_seq_one_letter_code
_entity_poly.pdbx_strand_id
1 'polypeptide(L)'
;MFPTIAFLTGAPGWLEIVVVAVLGLLLFGRRFPDVARALGQSLVEFKRGLRTTDEQFDQQGLPADKLSECGNGTKRNTCHDR
;
A
#
# COMPACT_ATOMS: atom_id res chain seq x y z
N MET A 1 -7.06 -28.53 29.42
CA MET A 1 -5.73 -27.89 29.43
C MET A 1 -5.22 -27.84 27.99
N PHE A 2 -6.01 -27.20 27.11
CA PHE A 2 -5.92 -27.34 25.66
C PHE A 2 -6.08 -25.95 25.02
N PRO A 3 -5.24 -25.60 24.03
CA PRO A 3 -5.35 -24.36 23.25
C PRO A 3 -6.58 -24.32 22.32
N THR A 4 -7.46 -25.33 22.38
CA THR A 4 -8.66 -25.45 21.56
C THR A 4 -9.71 -24.36 21.81
N ILE A 5 -9.64 -23.66 22.94
CA ILE A 5 -10.59 -22.59 23.28
C ILE A 5 -10.30 -21.28 22.51
N ALA A 6 -9.04 -21.02 22.16
CA ALA A 6 -8.66 -19.84 21.39
C ALA A 6 -9.12 -19.91 19.93
N PHE A 7 -9.24 -21.12 19.36
CA PHE A 7 -9.76 -21.32 18.00
C PHE A 7 -11.26 -20.99 17.85
N LEU A 8 -12.03 -20.98 18.95
CA LEU A 8 -13.48 -20.78 18.91
C LEU A 8 -13.90 -19.31 19.08
N THR A 9 -13.07 -18.50 19.75
CA THR A 9 -13.30 -17.07 19.94
C THR A 9 -12.49 -16.31 18.91
N GLY A 10 -13.16 -15.79 17.87
CA GLY A 10 -12.59 -15.32 16.59
C GLY A 10 -11.61 -14.13 16.60
N ALA A 11 -10.77 -13.99 17.62
CA ALA A 11 -9.66 -13.06 17.64
C ALA A 11 -8.35 -13.84 17.85
N PRO A 12 -7.62 -14.18 16.77
CA PRO A 12 -6.31 -14.78 16.92
C PRO A 12 -5.40 -13.80 17.64
N GLY A 13 -4.86 -14.23 18.77
CA GLY A 13 -3.91 -13.43 19.52
C GLY A 13 -2.62 -13.23 18.73
N TRP A 14 -1.88 -12.16 19.05
CA TRP A 14 -0.51 -11.94 18.56
C TRP A 14 0.38 -13.19 18.63
N LEU A 15 0.22 -13.99 19.70
CA LEU A 15 0.98 -15.22 19.92
C LEU A 15 0.63 -16.32 18.89
N GLU A 16 -0.64 -16.47 18.50
CA GLU A 16 -1.05 -17.43 17.46
C GLU A 16 -0.53 -17.04 16.08
N ILE A 17 -0.58 -15.74 15.76
CA ILE A 17 -0.02 -15.22 14.50
C ILE A 17 1.48 -15.53 14.41
N VAL A 18 2.22 -15.32 15.51
CA VAL A 18 3.65 -15.66 15.57
C VAL A 18 3.89 -17.16 15.40
N VAL A 19 3.10 -18.01 16.06
CA VAL A 19 3.23 -19.47 15.91
C VAL A 19 2.97 -19.91 14.46
N VAL A 20 1.91 -19.41 13.82
CA VAL A 20 1.60 -19.73 12.42
C VAL A 20 2.69 -19.19 11.48
N ALA A 21 3.19 -17.99 11.73
CA ALA A 21 4.30 -17.42 10.96
C ALA A 21 5.58 -18.27 11.07
N VAL A 22 5.90 -18.76 12.27
CA VAL A 22 7.05 -19.65 12.49
C VAL A 22 6.85 -20.99 11.80
N LEU A 23 5.65 -21.61 11.88
CA LEU A 23 5.35 -22.85 11.15
C LEU A 23 5.46 -22.65 9.63
N GLY A 24 4.88 -21.55 9.12
CA GLY A 24 4.99 -21.18 7.72
C GLY A 24 6.44 -20.98 7.30
N LEU A 25 7.24 -20.30 8.12
CA LEU A 25 8.66 -20.10 7.85
C LEU A 25 9.46 -21.40 7.95
N LEU A 26 9.07 -22.37 8.77
CA LEU A 26 9.75 -23.66 8.85
C LEU A 26 9.44 -24.54 7.62
N LEU A 27 8.21 -24.50 7.11
CA LEU A 27 7.80 -25.21 5.88
C LEU A 27 8.36 -24.56 4.61
N PHE A 28 8.28 -23.23 4.51
CA PHE A 28 8.75 -22.48 3.34
C PHE A 28 10.25 -22.12 3.42
N GLY A 29 10.84 -22.14 4.61
CA GLY A 29 12.25 -21.81 4.85
C GLY A 29 12.62 -20.43 4.36
N ARG A 30 13.60 -20.38 3.45
CA ARG A 30 14.10 -19.15 2.82
C ARG A 30 13.17 -18.57 1.74
N ARG A 31 12.15 -19.33 1.30
CA ARG A 31 11.33 -18.95 0.12
C ARG A 31 10.20 -17.97 0.45
N PHE A 32 9.75 -17.88 1.70
CA PHE A 32 8.71 -16.93 2.11
C PHE A 32 9.03 -15.45 1.76
N PRO A 33 10.21 -14.90 2.11
CA PRO A 33 10.56 -13.52 1.74
C PRO A 33 10.76 -13.33 0.23
N ASP A 34 11.24 -14.35 -0.49
CA ASP A 34 11.36 -14.30 -1.95
C ASP A 34 9.98 -14.17 -2.62
N VAL A 35 9.02 -14.99 -2.19
CA VAL A 35 7.64 -14.94 -2.73
C VAL A 35 6.95 -13.64 -2.32
N ALA A 36 7.13 -13.18 -1.08
CA ALA A 36 6.59 -11.90 -0.63
C ALA A 36 7.14 -10.71 -1.43
N ARG A 37 8.43 -10.73 -1.80
CA ARG A 37 9.00 -9.70 -2.68
C ARG A 37 8.44 -9.77 -4.10
N ALA A 38 8.33 -10.96 -4.68
CA ALA A 38 7.77 -11.16 -6.01
C ALA A 38 6.29 -10.71 -6.09
N LEU A 39 5.48 -11.03 -5.08
CA LEU A 39 4.09 -10.57 -4.96
C LEU A 39 4.00 -9.07 -4.61
N GLY A 40 4.92 -8.57 -3.80
CA GLY A 40 4.96 -7.15 -3.44
C GLY A 40 5.22 -6.24 -4.63
N GLN A 41 6.10 -6.65 -5.55
CA GLN A 41 6.34 -5.94 -6.80
C GLN A 41 5.06 -5.86 -7.65
N SER A 42 4.41 -7.01 -7.90
CA SER A 42 3.17 -7.04 -8.71
C SER A 42 2.04 -6.22 -8.10
N LEU A 43 1.89 -6.18 -6.77
CA LEU A 43 0.94 -5.31 -6.08
C LEU A 43 1.30 -3.82 -6.21
N VAL A 44 2.58 -3.45 -6.22
CA VAL A 44 3.04 -2.06 -6.39
C VAL A 44 2.81 -1.59 -7.81
N GLU A 45 3.15 -2.40 -8.82
CA GLU A 45 2.82 -2.10 -10.22
C GLU A 45 1.30 -2.00 -10.42
N PHE A 46 0.53 -2.90 -9.81
CA PHE A 46 -0.93 -2.85 -9.85
C PHE A 46 -1.48 -1.56 -9.21
N LYS A 47 -0.97 -1.17 -8.04
CA LYS A 47 -1.35 0.08 -7.36
C LYS A 47 -1.00 1.32 -8.19
N ARG A 48 0.14 1.31 -8.89
CA ARG A 48 0.53 2.40 -9.80
C ARG A 48 -0.40 2.47 -11.00
N GLY A 49 -0.75 1.33 -11.59
CA GLY A 49 -1.71 1.25 -12.70
C GLY A 49 -3.09 1.79 -12.32
N LEU A 50 -3.60 1.47 -11.13
CA LEU A 50 -4.89 1.98 -10.65
C LEU A 50 -4.88 3.50 -10.43
N ARG A 51 -3.80 4.07 -9.88
CA ARG A 51 -3.68 5.53 -9.68
C ARG A 51 -3.75 6.31 -10.98
N THR A 52 -3.07 5.84 -12.02
CA THR A 52 -3.15 6.47 -13.35
C THR A 52 -4.57 6.46 -13.88
N THR A 53 -5.34 5.39 -13.62
CA THR A 53 -6.74 5.29 -14.01
C THR A 53 -7.64 6.24 -13.21
N ASP A 54 -7.47 6.32 -11.88
CA ASP A 54 -8.21 7.29 -11.04
C ASP A 54 -7.93 8.74 -11.45
N GLU A 55 -6.67 9.07 -11.76
CA GLU A 55 -6.25 10.40 -12.24
C GLU A 55 -6.82 10.75 -13.63
N GLN A 56 -7.08 9.74 -14.49
CA GLN A 56 -7.77 9.96 -15.76
C GLN A 56 -9.27 10.19 -15.56
N PHE A 57 -9.91 9.55 -14.59
CA PHE A 57 -11.33 9.76 -14.32
C PHE A 57 -11.62 11.12 -13.70
N ASP A 58 -10.70 11.66 -12.89
CA ASP A 58 -10.82 13.00 -12.30
C ASP A 58 -10.60 14.12 -13.35
N GLN A 59 -9.74 13.89 -14.35
CA GLN A 59 -9.49 14.87 -15.42
C GLN A 59 -10.53 14.90 -16.54
N GLN A 60 -11.45 13.93 -16.59
CA GLN A 60 -12.48 13.84 -17.64
C GLN A 60 -13.85 14.41 -17.21
N GLY A 61 -13.98 14.91 -15.97
CA GLY A 61 -15.21 15.48 -15.42
C GLY A 61 -15.10 16.96 -15.10
N LEU A 62 -15.32 17.82 -16.10
CA LEU A 62 -15.58 19.28 -16.01
C LEU A 62 -14.52 20.16 -15.29
N PRO A 63 -14.22 21.36 -15.84
CA PRO A 63 -13.32 22.33 -15.22
C PRO A 63 -13.99 22.97 -13.99
N ALA A 64 -13.90 22.32 -12.83
CA ALA A 64 -14.21 22.93 -11.56
C ALA A 64 -13.02 23.79 -11.11
N ASP A 65 -13.09 25.07 -11.48
CA ASP A 65 -12.85 26.18 -10.56
C ASP A 65 -11.75 25.97 -9.50
N LYS A 66 -10.50 26.26 -9.90
CA LYS A 66 -9.42 26.67 -8.99
C LYS A 66 -8.74 27.91 -9.53
N LEU A 67 -9.52 29.00 -9.52
CA LEU A 67 -9.00 30.29 -9.14
C LEU A 67 -8.53 30.17 -7.67
N SER A 68 -7.27 30.55 -7.39
CA SER A 68 -6.47 30.28 -6.17
C SER A 68 -5.89 28.86 -6.13
N GLU A 69 -4.57 28.66 -6.21
CA GLU A 69 -3.66 29.10 -5.16
C GLU A 69 -2.22 29.21 -5.68
N CYS A 70 -1.73 30.44 -5.85
CA CYS A 70 -0.30 30.73 -5.79
C CYS A 70 0.07 30.69 -4.30
N GLY A 71 0.22 29.50 -3.72
CA GLY A 71 0.22 29.40 -2.27
C GLY A 71 0.61 28.05 -1.68
N ASN A 72 1.57 27.32 -2.24
CA ASN A 72 2.41 26.47 -1.39
C ASN A 72 3.79 26.19 -2.00
N GLY A 73 4.79 26.86 -1.42
CA GLY A 73 6.16 26.38 -1.23
C GLY A 73 6.84 25.65 -2.39
N THR A 74 7.40 26.39 -3.35
CA THR A 74 8.76 26.14 -3.92
C THR A 74 9.06 27.11 -5.07
N LYS A 75 10.06 27.98 -4.84
CA LYS A 75 10.89 28.72 -5.80
C LYS A 75 10.20 29.43 -6.99
N ARG A 76 9.69 30.64 -6.75
CA ARG A 76 9.59 31.67 -7.81
C ARG A 76 10.92 32.41 -7.92
N ASN A 77 11.87 31.84 -8.66
CA ASN A 77 13.07 32.56 -9.07
C ASN A 77 13.29 32.38 -10.57
N THR A 78 12.49 33.06 -11.39
CA THR A 78 12.87 33.57 -12.73
C THR A 78 11.64 34.22 -13.38
N CYS A 79 11.45 35.51 -13.15
CA CYS A 79 10.84 36.38 -14.16
C CYS A 79 11.90 37.42 -14.51
N HIS A 80 12.66 37.10 -15.55
CA HIS A 80 13.55 38.00 -16.25
C HIS A 80 13.26 37.77 -17.73
N ASP A 81 12.36 38.54 -18.32
CA ASP A 81 12.41 38.84 -19.75
C ASP A 81 11.71 40.18 -20.02
N ARG A 82 12.29 40.89 -20.98
CA ARG A 82 12.27 42.35 -21.18
C ARG A 82 10.98 42.85 -21.85
#